data_AF-A0AAU0XK46-F1
#
_entry.id   AF-A0AAU0XK46-F1
#
_cell.length_a   1.000
_cell.length_b   1.000
_cell.length_c   1.000
_cell.angle_alpha   90.00
_cell.angle_beta   90.00
_cell.angle_gamma   90.00
#
_symmetry.space_group_name_H-M   'P 1'
#
loop_
_entity.id
_entity.type
_entity.pdbx_description
1 polymer ?
#
loop_
_entity_poly.entity_id
_entity_poly.type
_entity_poly.pdbx_seq_one_letter_code
_entity_poly.pdbx_strand_id
1 'polypeptide(L)'
;MTAAAQPGATPRAATGAARHHGHNALRHRVAALVSRSSDGEVATEEILNAGGSLTAVGVTSLTFLRLIDALEEDFGIVLDLDGPVLMLDDFDDLVRHLAEQGAGRGDG
;
A
#
# COMPACT_ATOMS: atom_id res chain seq x y z
N MET A 1 -3.51 -9.83 -48.97
CA MET A 1 -4.76 -9.04 -48.80
C MET A 1 -5.54 -9.71 -47.68
N THR A 2 -5.13 -9.61 -46.41
CA THR A 2 -5.02 -8.43 -45.52
C THR A 2 -6.37 -8.07 -44.91
N ALA A 3 -6.51 -8.39 -43.61
CA ALA A 3 -7.26 -7.71 -42.54
C ALA A 3 -8.77 -7.48 -42.75
N ALA A 4 -9.65 -7.45 -41.74
CA ALA A 4 -9.60 -7.63 -40.30
C ALA A 4 -11.07 -7.57 -39.84
N ALA A 5 -11.42 -8.27 -38.76
CA ALA A 5 -12.50 -7.87 -37.85
C ALA A 5 -12.57 -8.84 -36.66
N GLN A 6 -12.17 -8.35 -35.49
CA GLN A 6 -12.77 -8.76 -34.23
C GLN A 6 -13.19 -7.46 -33.52
N PRO A 7 -14.47 -7.04 -33.60
CA PRO A 7 -14.98 -5.92 -32.85
C PRO A 7 -15.49 -6.38 -31.47
N GLY A 8 -15.08 -5.67 -30.41
CA GLY A 8 -15.86 -5.61 -29.17
C GLY A 8 -15.30 -6.34 -27.95
N ALA A 9 -14.07 -6.02 -27.53
CA ALA A 9 -13.75 -6.11 -26.10
C ALA A 9 -14.14 -4.77 -25.45
N THR A 10 -15.18 -4.80 -24.62
CA THR A 10 -15.70 -3.64 -23.89
C THR A 10 -14.66 -3.01 -22.95
N PRO A 11 -14.55 -1.67 -22.86
CA PRO A 11 -13.52 -0.99 -22.05
C PRO A 11 -13.75 -1.04 -20.52
N ARG A 12 -14.61 -1.90 -19.99
CA ARG A 12 -14.94 -1.92 -18.55
C ARG A 12 -13.92 -2.67 -17.68
N ALA A 13 -13.12 -3.58 -18.26
CA ALA A 13 -12.10 -4.36 -17.52
C ALA A 13 -10.77 -3.59 -17.31
N ALA A 14 -10.42 -2.65 -18.21
CA ALA A 14 -9.15 -1.92 -18.15
C ALA A 14 -9.02 -1.04 -16.90
N THR A 15 -10.12 -0.44 -16.43
CA THR A 15 -10.15 0.39 -15.21
C THR A 15 -9.92 -0.44 -13.94
N GLY A 16 -10.37 -1.70 -13.92
CA GLY A 16 -10.10 -2.61 -12.80
C GLY A 16 -8.63 -2.97 -12.70
N ALA A 17 -8.01 -3.35 -13.82
CA ALA A 17 -6.60 -3.70 -13.89
C ALA A 17 -5.68 -2.53 -13.49
N ALA A 18 -5.97 -1.30 -13.93
CA ALA A 18 -5.19 -0.12 -13.56
C ALA A 18 -5.29 0.22 -12.06
N ARG A 19 -6.49 0.09 -11.45
CA ARG A 19 -6.68 0.28 -10.01
C ARG A 19 -6.00 -0.80 -9.18
N HIS A 20 -6.07 -2.07 -9.62
CA HIS A 20 -5.35 -3.18 -8.98
C HIS A 20 -3.82 -3.03 -9.09
N HIS A 21 -3.34 -2.50 -10.22
CA HIS A 21 -1.92 -2.19 -10.41
C HIS A 21 -1.47 -1.06 -9.49
N GLY A 22 -2.25 0.03 -9.37
CA GLY A 22 -1.98 1.11 -8.43
C GLY A 22 -2.00 0.64 -6.97
N HIS A 23 -2.94 -0.24 -6.61
CA HIS A 23 -3.00 -0.84 -5.27
C HIS A 23 -1.79 -1.74 -4.99
N ASN A 24 -1.36 -2.58 -5.94
CA ASN A 24 -0.14 -3.40 -5.77
C ASN A 24 1.12 -2.54 -5.67
N ALA A 25 1.22 -1.47 -6.46
CA ALA A 25 2.34 -0.53 -6.38
C ALA A 25 2.38 0.17 -5.01
N LEU A 26 1.23 0.58 -4.48
CA LEU A 26 1.11 1.16 -3.14
C LEU A 26 1.53 0.14 -2.07
N ARG A 27 1.05 -1.12 -2.14
CA ARG A 27 1.48 -2.19 -1.22
C ARG A 27 2.99 -2.34 -1.21
N HIS A 28 3.63 -2.46 -2.38
CA HIS A 28 5.09 -2.58 -2.46
C HIS A 28 5.81 -1.40 -1.81
N ARG A 29 5.31 -0.18 -2.02
CA ARG A 29 5.91 1.03 -1.46
C ARG A 29 5.77 1.10 0.06
N VAL A 30 4.60 0.77 0.59
CA VAL A 30 4.37 0.69 2.05
C VAL A 30 5.21 -0.41 2.67
N ALA A 31 5.30 -1.59 2.05
CA ALA A 31 6.14 -2.69 2.55
C ALA A 31 7.62 -2.31 2.61
N ALA A 32 8.13 -1.58 1.61
CA ALA A 32 9.49 -1.05 1.64
C ALA A 32 9.71 -0.05 2.79
N LEU A 33 8.72 0.81 3.09
CA LEU A 33 8.77 1.74 4.22
C LEU A 33 8.74 0.98 5.56
N VAL A 34 7.90 -0.04 5.71
CA VAL A 34 7.88 -0.91 6.91
C VAL A 34 9.26 -1.54 7.11
N SER A 35 9.84 -2.12 6.06
CA SER A 35 11.17 -2.73 6.13
C SER A 35 12.25 -1.73 6.57
N ARG A 36 12.20 -0.51 6.02
CA ARG A 36 13.10 0.60 6.41
C ARG A 36 12.91 1.02 7.87
N SER A 37 11.67 1.17 8.32
CA SER A 37 11.34 1.59 9.69
C SER A 37 11.68 0.52 10.73
N SER A 38 11.70 -0.76 10.30
CA SER A 38 12.19 -1.90 11.08
C SER A 38 13.71 -2.07 11.05
N ASP A 39 14.49 -1.11 10.54
CA ASP A 39 15.94 -1.23 10.37
C ASP A 39 16.37 -2.49 9.54
N GLY A 40 15.46 -2.99 8.69
CA GLY A 40 15.65 -4.21 7.90
C GLY A 40 15.38 -5.52 8.64
N GLU A 41 14.88 -5.49 9.88
CA GLU A 41 14.52 -6.71 10.64
C GLU A 41 13.38 -7.50 9.97
N VAL A 42 12.50 -6.80 9.26
CA VAL A 42 11.40 -7.41 8.50
C VAL A 42 11.62 -7.17 7.00
N ALA A 43 11.66 -8.24 6.22
CA ALA A 43 11.88 -8.14 4.77
C ALA A 43 10.61 -7.67 4.04
N THR A 44 10.77 -6.90 2.96
CA THR A 44 9.65 -6.40 2.14
C THR A 44 8.81 -7.57 1.61
N GLU A 45 9.45 -8.63 1.14
CA GLU A 45 8.78 -9.84 0.65
C GLU A 45 8.02 -10.58 1.74
N GLU A 46 8.52 -10.56 2.98
CA GLU A 46 7.86 -11.19 4.12
C GLU A 46 6.59 -10.44 4.48
N ILE A 47 6.61 -9.11 4.48
CA ILE A 47 5.44 -8.26 4.71
C ILE A 47 4.38 -8.49 3.62
N LEU A 48 4.82 -8.53 2.36
CA LEU A 48 3.93 -8.77 1.22
C LEU A 48 3.30 -10.17 1.23
N ASN A 49 4.04 -11.18 1.69
CA ASN A 49 3.53 -12.55 1.82
C ASN A 49 2.68 -12.75 3.09
N ALA A 50 3.02 -12.07 4.19
CA ALA A 50 2.28 -12.14 5.45
C ALA A 50 0.89 -11.55 5.27
N GLY A 51 0.78 -10.43 4.53
CA GLY A 51 -0.50 -9.85 4.09
C GLY A 51 -1.51 -9.66 5.22
N GLY A 52 -1.03 -9.51 6.45
CA GLY A 52 -1.81 -9.63 7.67
C GLY A 52 -1.27 -8.72 8.77
N SER A 53 -1.44 -9.16 10.02
CA SER A 53 -1.02 -8.44 11.22
C SER A 53 0.46 -8.01 11.19
N LEU A 54 0.72 -6.71 11.22
CA LEU A 54 2.03 -6.08 11.32
C LEU A 54 2.77 -6.55 12.58
N THR A 55 2.06 -6.65 13.70
CA THR A 55 2.64 -7.15 14.96
C THR A 55 3.03 -8.63 14.86
N ALA A 56 2.31 -9.44 14.07
CA ALA A 56 2.68 -10.83 13.83
C ALA A 56 3.97 -10.98 13.00
N VAL A 57 4.29 -10.01 12.13
CA VAL A 57 5.57 -9.96 11.38
C VAL A 57 6.71 -9.35 12.20
N GLY A 58 6.46 -8.99 13.47
CA GLY A 58 7.47 -8.43 14.37
C GLY A 58 7.54 -6.89 14.37
N VAL A 59 6.58 -6.20 13.78
CA VAL A 59 6.50 -4.73 13.88
C VAL A 59 6.18 -4.36 15.33
N THR A 60 7.15 -3.76 16.01
CA THR A 60 7.00 -3.27 17.37
C THR A 60 6.29 -1.91 17.40
N SER A 61 5.80 -1.47 18.56
CA SER A 61 5.20 -0.14 18.70
C SER A 61 6.16 0.99 18.29
N LEU A 62 7.47 0.85 18.54
CA LEU A 62 8.46 1.85 18.12
C LEU A 62 8.63 1.87 16.59
N THR A 63 8.73 0.69 15.99
CA THR A 63 8.77 0.51 14.54
C THR A 63 7.53 1.09 13.89
N PHE A 64 6.37 0.90 14.50
CA PHE A 64 5.09 1.43 14.03
C PHE A 64 5.05 2.96 14.05
N LEU A 65 5.54 3.60 15.12
CA LEU A 65 5.65 5.06 15.19
C LEU A 65 6.59 5.61 14.10
N ARG A 66 7.76 4.98 13.91
CA ARG A 66 8.70 5.36 12.84
C ARG A 66 8.12 5.14 11.44
N LEU A 67 7.32 4.09 11.26
CA LEU A 67 6.59 3.84 10.03
C LEU A 67 5.59 4.96 9.76
N ILE A 68 4.85 5.40 10.79
CA ILE A 68 3.93 6.52 10.65
C ILE A 68 4.67 7.78 10.21
N ASP A 69 5.74 8.16 10.90
CA ASP A 69 6.55 9.33 10.51
C ASP A 69 7.03 9.22 9.04
N ALA A 70 7.48 8.03 8.63
CA ALA A 70 7.92 7.78 7.26
C ALA A 70 6.77 7.83 6.24
N LEU A 71 5.57 7.37 6.59
CA LEU A 71 4.38 7.47 5.74
C LEU A 71 3.93 8.92 5.58
N GLU A 72 3.92 9.68 6.67
CA GLU A 72 3.58 11.11 6.64
C GLU A 72 4.57 11.90 5.78
N GLU A 73 5.87 11.61 5.89
CA GLU A 73 6.92 12.25 5.07
C GLU A 73 6.83 11.84 3.58
N ASP A 74 6.70 10.55 3.26
CA ASP A 74 6.77 10.05 1.88
C ASP A 74 5.48 10.32 1.10
N PHE A 75 4.33 10.33 1.78
CA PHE A 75 3.02 10.54 1.16
C PHE A 75 2.42 11.92 1.41
N GLY A 76 3.01 12.74 2.30
CA GLY A 76 2.49 14.07 2.62
C GLY A 76 1.11 14.04 3.30
N ILE A 77 0.81 12.94 4.00
CA ILE A 77 -0.44 12.75 4.74
C ILE A 77 -0.20 12.99 6.23
N VAL A 78 -1.28 13.12 7.01
CA VAL A 78 -1.22 13.13 8.48
C VAL A 78 -2.04 11.96 8.98
N LEU A 79 -1.40 11.06 9.72
CA LEU A 79 -2.01 9.88 10.30
C LEU A 79 -2.31 10.18 11.77
N ASP A 80 -3.60 10.24 12.11
CA ASP A 80 -4.01 10.49 13.48
C ASP A 80 -3.72 9.27 14.36
N LEU A 81 -2.74 9.41 15.25
CA LEU A 81 -2.40 8.41 16.24
C LEU A 81 -3.55 8.17 17.23
N ASP A 82 -4.43 9.14 17.50
CA ASP A 82 -5.61 8.88 18.34
C ASP A 82 -6.76 8.22 17.53
N GLY A 83 -6.55 8.07 16.23
CA GLY A 83 -7.54 7.63 15.27
C GLY A 83 -7.49 6.13 14.94
N PRO A 84 -8.21 5.72 13.88
CA PRO A 84 -8.28 4.31 13.47
C PRO A 84 -6.93 3.74 13.06
N VAL A 85 -5.93 4.57 12.72
CA VAL A 85 -4.61 4.10 12.28
C VAL A 85 -3.86 3.31 13.37
N LEU A 86 -3.97 3.69 14.65
CA LEU A 86 -3.37 2.92 15.75
C LEU A 86 -4.09 1.58 15.97
N MET A 87 -5.34 1.45 15.52
CA MET A 87 -6.08 0.19 15.53
C MET A 87 -5.84 -0.67 14.29
N LEU A 88 -5.19 -0.13 13.25
CA LEU A 88 -4.81 -0.88 12.06
C LEU A 88 -3.59 -1.75 12.37
N ASP A 89 -3.87 -2.94 12.87
CA ASP A 89 -2.86 -3.98 13.01
C ASP A 89 -2.61 -4.68 11.67
N ASP A 90 -3.54 -4.62 10.72
CA ASP A 90 -3.43 -5.31 9.43
C ASP A 90 -2.79 -4.44 8.33
N PHE A 91 -1.80 -5.00 7.63
CA PHE A 91 -1.11 -4.32 6.53
C PHE A 91 -2.04 -3.99 5.35
N ASP A 92 -3.00 -4.86 5.03
CA ASP A 92 -3.95 -4.64 3.93
C ASP A 92 -4.86 -3.45 4.23
N ASP A 93 -5.34 -3.37 5.48
CA ASP A 93 -6.16 -2.25 5.93
C ASP A 93 -5.40 -0.93 5.96
N LEU A 94 -4.12 -0.94 6.35
CA LEU A 94 -3.26 0.24 6.26
C LEU A 94 -3.15 0.73 4.81
N VAL A 95 -2.87 -0.17 3.86
CA VAL A 95 -2.74 0.18 2.44
C VAL A 95 -4.07 0.66 1.86
N ARG A 96 -5.18 0.05 2.25
CA ARG A 96 -6.53 0.48 1.88
C ARG A 96 -6.80 1.89 2.39
N HIS A 97 -6.50 2.17 3.65
CA HIS A 97 -6.66 3.49 4.25
C HIS A 97 -5.84 4.54 3.50
N LEU A 98 -4.57 4.25 3.19
CA LEU A 98 -3.69 5.12 2.40
C LEU A 98 -4.24 5.40 0.99
N ALA A 99 -4.80 4.38 0.33
CA ALA A 99 -5.42 4.54 -0.98
C ALA A 99 -6.65 5.47 -0.93
N GLU A 100 -7.43 5.42 0.15
CA GLU A 100 -8.58 6.31 0.39
C GLU A 100 -8.15 7.76 0.70
N GLN A 101 -7.04 7.94 1.43
CA GLN A 101 -6.46 9.25 1.78
C GLN A 101 -5.86 9.99 0.57
N GLY A 102 -5.75 9.34 -0.60
CA GLY A 102 -5.24 9.98 -1.81
C GLY A 102 -3.76 9.77 -2.07
N ALA A 103 -3.10 8.81 -1.41
CA ALA A 103 -1.75 8.35 -1.78
C ALA A 103 -1.67 7.81 -3.23
N GLY A 104 -2.82 7.61 -3.89
CA GLY A 104 -2.93 7.33 -5.32
C GLY A 104 -3.00 8.57 -6.23
N ARG A 105 -2.91 9.80 -5.71
CA ARG A 105 -2.95 11.03 -6.49
C ARG A 105 -1.53 11.49 -6.85
N GLY A 106 -0.82 10.67 -7.62
CA GLY A 106 0.32 11.14 -8.39
C GLY A 106 -0.19 11.95 -9.59
N ASP A 107 -0.46 13.24 -9.39
CA ASP A 107 -0.66 14.18 -10.50
C ASP A 107 -0.19 15.56 -10.03
N GLY A 108 1.04 15.90 -10.43
CA GLY A 108 1.65 17.22 -10.39
C GLY A 108 2.17 17.53 -11.79
#